data_AF-A0AAD5XHZ8-F1
#
_entry.id   AF-A0AAD5XHZ8-F1
#
_cell.length_a   1.000
_cell.length_b   1.000
_cell.length_c   1.000
_cell.angle_alpha   90.00
_cell.angle_beta   90.00
_cell.angle_gamma   90.00
#
_symmetry.space_group_name_H-M   'P 1'
#
loop_
_entity.id
_entity.type
_entity.pdbx_description
1 polymer ?
#
loop_
_entity_poly.entity_id
_entity_poly.type
_entity_poly.pdbx_seq_one_letter_code
_entity_poly.pdbx_strand_id
1 'polypeptide(L)'
;MLASTKFQELVRFFVENIKDMPTSTHSPMIRVLATVSTQGSNVEIETGYFMELTNMLKNRLFGILHRRDFSRNFQSQEIKNDVINTLEMYEGLCLAADYNTAGTILANIYHYFDAFARIFQVYKNISEVNLYVLRVFGEIAKMMSLHEAQLDHCKAFYTSYTSVLRNYANSHIGVKTNFSFHNEEERFEDLTVVLETLSNLILVEGK
;
A
#
# COMPACT_ATOMS: atom_id res chain seq x y z
N MET A 1 -14.72 23.38 6.52
CA MET A 1 -15.60 23.22 5.36
C MET A 1 -15.86 21.73 5.08
N LEU A 2 -16.37 20.98 6.06
CA LEU A 2 -16.65 19.52 5.93
C LEU A 2 -17.92 19.04 6.68
N ALA A 3 -18.75 19.97 7.15
CA ALA A 3 -20.03 19.66 7.82
C ALA A 3 -21.19 19.43 6.83
N SER A 4 -20.90 18.90 5.63
CA SER A 4 -21.94 18.61 4.63
C SER A 4 -22.32 17.14 4.70
N THR A 5 -23.55 16.86 5.10
CA THR A 5 -24.13 15.50 5.10
C THR A 5 -24.07 14.84 3.70
N LYS A 6 -24.08 15.65 2.64
CA LYS A 6 -23.93 15.16 1.26
C LYS A 6 -22.53 14.59 0.97
N PHE A 7 -21.50 15.09 1.65
CA PHE A 7 -20.15 14.54 1.49
C PHE A 7 -20.04 13.16 2.15
N GLN A 8 -20.71 12.93 3.28
CA GLN A 8 -20.79 11.60 3.89
C GLN A 8 -21.47 10.59 2.98
N GLU A 9 -22.61 10.96 2.39
CA GLU A 9 -23.31 10.12 1.41
C GLU A 9 -22.41 9.80 0.21
N LEU A 10 -21.61 10.77 -0.23
CA LEU A 10 -20.65 10.58 -1.31
C LEU A 10 -19.52 9.61 -0.94
N VAL A 11 -18.87 9.78 0.22
CA VAL A 11 -17.82 8.88 0.71
C VAL A 11 -18.37 7.46 0.83
N ARG A 12 -19.55 7.31 1.43
CA ARG A 12 -20.21 6.02 1.61
C ARG A 12 -20.58 5.37 0.28
N PHE A 13 -21.14 6.15 -0.65
CA PHE A 13 -21.44 5.67 -2.00
C PHE A 13 -20.18 5.13 -2.69
N PHE A 14 -19.05 5.84 -2.58
CA PHE A 14 -17.79 5.35 -3.14
C PHE A 14 -17.31 4.07 -2.45
N VAL A 15 -17.28 4.04 -1.12
CA VAL A 15 -16.85 2.85 -0.37
C VAL A 15 -17.70 1.62 -0.72
N GLU A 16 -19.02 1.79 -0.89
CA GLU A 16 -19.94 0.70 -1.22
C GLU A 16 -19.82 0.23 -2.69
N ASN A 17 -19.49 1.13 -3.62
CA ASN A 17 -19.50 0.88 -5.06
C ASN A 17 -18.11 0.83 -5.71
N ILE A 18 -17.02 0.95 -4.95
CA ILE A 18 -15.65 1.01 -5.50
C ILE A 18 -15.34 -0.23 -6.36
N LYS A 19 -15.87 -1.39 -6.00
CA LYS A 19 -15.69 -2.65 -6.76
C LYS A 19 -16.29 -2.62 -8.18
N ASP A 20 -17.28 -1.76 -8.41
CA ASP A 20 -18.00 -1.65 -9.68
C ASP A 20 -17.38 -0.57 -10.59
N MET A 21 -16.36 0.13 -10.09
CA MET A 21 -15.61 1.15 -10.82
C MET A 21 -14.40 0.57 -11.53
N PRO A 22 -13.85 1.26 -12.56
CA PRO A 22 -12.62 0.82 -13.20
C PRO A 22 -11.46 0.84 -12.19
N THR A 23 -10.65 -0.22 -12.16
CA THR A 23 -9.53 -0.38 -11.21
C THR A 23 -8.55 0.79 -11.23
N SER A 24 -8.33 1.39 -12.40
CA SER A 24 -7.49 2.58 -12.59
C SER A 24 -7.95 3.81 -11.80
N THR A 25 -9.20 3.84 -11.34
CA THR A 25 -9.76 4.94 -10.54
C THR A 25 -9.58 4.74 -9.04
N HIS A 26 -9.29 3.52 -8.59
CA HIS A 26 -9.33 3.17 -7.17
C HIS A 26 -8.27 3.94 -6.37
N SER A 27 -7.00 3.88 -6.78
CA SER A 27 -5.91 4.60 -6.09
C SER A 27 -6.15 6.13 -6.04
N PRO A 28 -6.45 6.82 -7.16
CA PRO A 28 -6.80 8.24 -7.13
C PRO A 28 -7.99 8.56 -6.21
N MET A 29 -9.03 7.73 -6.20
CA MET A 29 -10.20 7.93 -5.35
C MET A 29 -9.85 7.75 -3.87
N ILE A 30 -9.15 6.68 -3.50
CA ILE A 30 -8.69 6.47 -2.13
C ILE A 30 -7.85 7.67 -1.67
N ARG A 31 -6.95 8.16 -2.53
CA ARG A 31 -6.12 9.32 -2.22
C ARG A 31 -6.96 10.55 -1.90
N VAL A 32 -7.91 10.90 -2.77
CA VAL A 32 -8.79 12.06 -2.57
C VAL A 32 -9.65 11.89 -1.31
N LEU A 33 -10.26 10.71 -1.12
CA LEU A 33 -11.10 10.43 0.04
C LEU A 33 -10.30 10.51 1.34
N ALA A 34 -9.08 9.95 1.36
CA ALA A 34 -8.17 10.02 2.48
C ALA A 34 -7.80 11.47 2.79
N THR A 35 -7.32 12.25 1.81
CA THR A 35 -6.97 13.67 1.99
C THR A 35 -8.14 14.49 2.53
N VAL A 36 -9.35 14.32 1.97
CA VAL A 36 -10.51 15.07 2.45
C VAL A 36 -10.92 14.60 3.84
N SER A 37 -10.82 13.31 4.14
CA SER A 37 -11.15 12.78 5.47
C SER A 37 -10.18 13.19 6.57
N THR A 38 -8.95 13.62 6.23
CA THR A 38 -7.90 14.00 7.19
C THR A 38 -7.64 15.50 7.29
N GLN A 39 -8.26 16.33 6.44
CA GLN A 39 -8.05 17.80 6.36
C GLN A 39 -9.34 18.61 6.62
N GLY A 40 -10.32 18.02 7.28
CA GLY A 40 -11.54 18.68 7.69
C GLY A 40 -11.42 19.66 8.83
N SER A 41 -12.59 20.17 9.22
CA SER A 41 -12.72 21.18 10.28
C SER A 41 -13.41 20.61 11.52
N ASN A 42 -13.72 19.32 11.53
CA ASN A 42 -14.39 18.64 12.63
C ASN A 42 -13.80 17.23 12.78
N VAL A 43 -12.92 17.11 13.76
CA VAL A 43 -12.07 15.93 14.01
C VAL A 43 -12.89 14.66 14.23
N GLU A 44 -14.07 14.74 14.83
CA GLU A 44 -14.93 13.58 15.10
C GLU A 44 -15.53 13.02 13.79
N ILE A 45 -15.97 13.91 12.91
CA ILE A 45 -16.52 13.53 11.60
C ILE A 45 -15.42 13.00 10.67
N GLU A 46 -14.25 13.63 10.70
CA GLU A 46 -13.05 13.21 9.97
C GLU A 46 -12.60 11.80 10.34
N THR A 47 -12.52 11.54 11.65
CA THR A 47 -12.14 10.22 12.18
C THR A 47 -13.15 9.16 11.73
N GLY A 48 -14.44 9.49 11.67
CA GLY A 48 -15.48 8.60 11.16
C GLY A 48 -15.27 8.20 9.70
N TYR A 49 -15.06 9.17 8.81
CA TYR A 49 -14.85 8.91 7.37
C TYR A 49 -13.55 8.15 7.11
N PHE A 50 -12.48 8.56 7.76
CA PHE A 50 -11.18 7.88 7.62
C PHE A 50 -11.26 6.44 8.14
N MET A 51 -11.98 6.21 9.23
CA MET A 51 -12.21 4.86 9.77
C MET A 51 -13.05 3.99 8.82
N GLU A 52 -14.09 4.54 8.20
CA GLU A 52 -14.90 3.81 7.21
C GLU A 52 -14.07 3.39 5.99
N LEU A 53 -13.28 4.33 5.46
CA LEU A 53 -12.34 4.10 4.36
C LEU A 53 -11.32 3.00 4.70
N THR A 54 -10.64 3.13 5.84
CA THR A 54 -9.58 2.19 6.27
C THR A 54 -10.14 0.82 6.65
N ASN A 55 -11.36 0.74 7.20
CA ASN A 55 -12.03 -0.53 7.46
C ASN A 55 -12.37 -1.28 6.17
N MET A 56 -12.82 -0.59 5.12
CA MET A 56 -13.03 -1.20 3.82
C MET A 56 -11.71 -1.80 3.28
N LEU A 57 -10.61 -1.04 3.33
CA LEU A 57 -9.30 -1.53 2.87
C LEU A 57 -8.83 -2.76 3.65
N LYS A 58 -8.96 -2.71 4.98
CA LYS A 58 -8.69 -3.82 5.89
C LYS A 58 -9.49 -5.07 5.50
N ASN A 59 -10.80 -4.92 5.30
CA ASN A 59 -11.69 -6.03 4.93
C ASN A 59 -11.29 -6.63 3.58
N ARG A 60 -10.89 -5.79 2.63
CA ARG A 60 -10.40 -6.24 1.31
C ARG A 60 -9.10 -7.04 1.43
N LEU A 61 -8.11 -6.51 2.14
CA LEU A 61 -6.83 -7.17 2.38
C LEU A 61 -7.01 -8.52 3.09
N PHE A 62 -7.81 -8.55 4.15
CA PHE A 62 -8.07 -9.79 4.87
C PHE A 62 -8.93 -10.77 4.09
N GLY A 63 -9.87 -10.29 3.27
CA GLY A 63 -10.62 -11.13 2.35
C GLY A 63 -9.71 -11.90 1.40
N ILE A 64 -8.64 -11.26 0.91
CA ILE A 64 -7.64 -11.91 0.06
C ILE A 64 -6.80 -12.91 0.86
N LEU A 65 -6.22 -12.47 1.99
CA LEU A 65 -5.26 -13.29 2.75
C LEU A 65 -5.87 -14.50 3.45
N HIS A 66 -7.16 -14.41 3.82
CA HIS A 66 -7.87 -15.49 4.53
C HIS A 66 -8.74 -16.34 3.60
N ARG A 67 -8.64 -16.14 2.27
CA ARG A 67 -9.23 -17.07 1.30
C ARG A 67 -8.64 -18.46 1.50
N ARG A 68 -9.50 -19.44 1.78
CA ARG A 68 -9.11 -20.85 2.02
C ARG A 68 -8.34 -21.46 0.85
N ASP A 69 -8.58 -20.95 -0.35
CA ASP A 69 -7.99 -21.39 -1.60
C ASP A 69 -6.84 -20.50 -2.09
N PHE A 70 -6.46 -19.46 -1.34
CA PHE A 70 -5.45 -18.48 -1.77
C PHE A 70 -4.14 -19.15 -2.21
N SER A 71 -3.56 -20.02 -1.39
CA SER A 71 -2.31 -20.72 -1.73
C SER A 71 -2.41 -21.66 -2.93
N ARG A 72 -3.62 -22.10 -3.31
CA ARG A 72 -3.85 -22.96 -4.48
C ARG A 72 -4.14 -22.17 -5.74
N ASN A 73 -4.82 -21.04 -5.61
CA ASN A 73 -5.38 -20.28 -6.72
C ASN A 73 -4.73 -18.90 -6.93
N PHE A 74 -3.67 -18.55 -6.18
CA PHE A 74 -3.03 -17.22 -6.24
C PHE A 74 -2.59 -16.80 -7.66
N GLN A 75 -2.31 -17.75 -8.54
CA GLN A 75 -1.92 -17.49 -9.93
C GLN A 75 -3.09 -17.16 -10.86
N SER A 76 -4.34 -17.38 -10.43
CA SER A 76 -5.51 -17.01 -11.23
C SER A 76 -5.52 -15.49 -11.44
N GLN A 77 -5.85 -15.07 -12.67
CA GLN A 77 -5.84 -13.65 -13.02
C GLN A 77 -6.80 -12.84 -12.15
N GLU A 78 -7.93 -13.44 -11.75
CA GLU A 78 -8.90 -12.83 -10.83
C GLU A 78 -8.24 -12.50 -9.49
N ILE A 79 -7.64 -13.47 -8.80
CA ILE A 79 -7.02 -13.25 -7.49
C ILE A 79 -5.81 -12.32 -7.61
N LYS A 80 -5.02 -12.45 -8.67
CA LYS A 80 -3.90 -11.54 -8.93
C LYS A 80 -4.37 -10.09 -9.09
N ASN A 81 -5.42 -9.85 -9.88
CA ASN A 81 -5.99 -8.52 -10.07
C ASN A 81 -6.54 -7.97 -8.75
N ASP A 82 -7.20 -8.80 -7.94
CA ASP A 82 -7.69 -8.38 -6.62
C ASP A 82 -6.55 -7.96 -5.69
N VAL A 83 -5.44 -8.71 -5.69
CA VAL A 83 -4.22 -8.39 -4.92
C VAL A 83 -3.62 -7.07 -5.38
N ILE A 84 -3.36 -6.93 -6.68
CA ILE A 84 -2.78 -5.71 -7.27
C ILE A 84 -3.65 -4.51 -6.93
N ASN A 85 -4.94 -4.63 -7.19
CA ASN A 85 -5.86 -3.53 -6.96
C ASN A 85 -5.96 -3.14 -5.48
N THR A 86 -5.83 -4.10 -4.58
CA THR A 86 -5.77 -3.82 -3.14
C THR A 86 -4.48 -3.09 -2.77
N LEU A 87 -3.33 -3.51 -3.32
CA LEU A 87 -2.05 -2.83 -3.10
C LEU A 87 -2.08 -1.40 -3.66
N GLU A 88 -2.64 -1.18 -4.85
CA GLU A 88 -2.86 0.15 -5.44
C GLU A 88 -3.70 1.06 -4.54
N MET A 89 -4.76 0.52 -3.93
CA MET A 89 -5.55 1.29 -2.97
C MET A 89 -4.73 1.69 -1.74
N TYR A 90 -3.89 0.81 -1.20
CA TYR A 90 -2.99 1.15 -0.10
C TYR A 90 -1.92 2.16 -0.51
N GLU A 91 -1.36 2.04 -1.72
CA GLU A 91 -0.48 3.05 -2.30
C GLU A 91 -1.19 4.41 -2.39
N GLY A 92 -2.43 4.44 -2.87
CA GLY A 92 -3.27 5.64 -2.91
C GLY A 92 -3.52 6.26 -1.53
N LEU A 93 -3.72 5.42 -0.51
CA LEU A 93 -3.83 5.86 0.88
C LEU A 93 -2.52 6.51 1.37
N CYS A 94 -1.36 5.90 1.08
CA CYS A 94 -0.06 6.47 1.43
C CYS A 94 0.19 7.80 0.71
N LEU A 95 -0.17 7.89 -0.58
CA LEU A 95 -0.04 9.11 -1.40
C LEU A 95 -0.93 10.28 -0.93
N ALA A 96 -1.89 10.02 -0.06
CA ALA A 96 -2.72 11.06 0.56
C ALA A 96 -2.00 11.79 1.69
N ALA A 97 -0.88 11.24 2.17
CA ALA A 97 -0.16 11.77 3.31
C ALA A 97 0.59 13.07 2.99
N ASP A 98 0.53 13.97 3.97
CA ASP A 98 1.33 15.19 4.07
C ASP A 98 1.94 15.30 5.48
N TYR A 99 2.61 16.41 5.78
CA TYR A 99 3.23 16.64 7.10
C TYR A 99 2.26 16.56 8.27
N ASN A 100 0.97 16.85 8.07
CA ASN A 100 -0.04 16.88 9.14
C ASN A 100 -0.73 15.52 9.29
N THR A 101 -0.80 14.73 8.22
CA THR A 101 -1.65 13.54 8.13
C THR A 101 -0.86 12.23 8.06
N ALA A 102 0.44 12.29 7.77
CA ALA A 102 1.33 11.12 7.69
C ALA A 102 1.32 10.30 8.99
N GLY A 103 1.29 10.93 10.16
CA GLY A 103 1.19 10.22 11.44
C GLY A 103 -0.09 9.39 11.58
N THR A 104 -1.24 10.00 11.24
CA THR A 104 -2.56 9.34 11.29
C THR A 104 -2.65 8.17 10.32
N ILE A 105 -2.16 8.36 9.09
CA ILE A 105 -2.16 7.30 8.06
C ILE A 105 -1.22 6.17 8.47
N LEU A 106 0.00 6.50 8.90
CA LEU A 106 1.00 5.52 9.33
C LEU A 106 0.51 4.67 10.50
N ALA A 107 -0.09 5.29 11.51
CA ALA A 107 -0.68 4.60 12.66
C ALA A 107 -1.82 3.64 12.27
N ASN A 108 -2.47 3.85 11.11
CA ASN A 108 -3.51 2.96 10.63
C ASN A 108 -2.95 1.77 9.85
N ILE A 109 -1.89 2.00 9.05
CA ILE A 109 -1.38 0.99 8.12
C ILE A 109 -0.28 0.10 8.69
N TYR A 110 0.42 0.50 9.76
CA TYR A 110 1.60 -0.24 10.24
C TYR A 110 1.30 -1.69 10.64
N HIS A 111 0.07 -1.96 11.08
CA HIS A 111 -0.42 -3.30 11.38
C HIS A 111 -0.43 -4.26 10.18
N TYR A 112 -0.36 -3.73 8.95
CA TYR A 112 -0.45 -4.49 7.71
C TYR A 112 0.89 -4.71 7.02
N PHE A 113 2.01 -4.22 7.57
CA PHE A 113 3.33 -4.38 6.94
C PHE A 113 3.72 -5.86 6.77
N ASP A 114 3.43 -6.70 7.77
CA ASP A 114 3.65 -8.15 7.67
C ASP A 114 2.74 -8.78 6.60
N ALA A 115 1.51 -8.30 6.46
CA ALA A 115 0.61 -8.76 5.40
C ALA A 115 1.18 -8.45 4.00
N PHE A 116 1.72 -7.25 3.76
CA PHE A 116 2.37 -6.92 2.48
C PHE A 116 3.60 -7.81 2.23
N ALA A 117 4.42 -8.06 3.26
CA ALA A 117 5.57 -8.95 3.13
C ALA A 117 5.17 -10.40 2.81
N ARG A 118 4.06 -10.90 3.39
CA ARG A 118 3.49 -12.22 3.06
C ARG A 118 2.99 -12.29 1.63
N ILE A 119 2.32 -11.24 1.14
CA ILE A 119 1.90 -11.15 -0.27
C ILE A 119 3.12 -11.30 -1.18
N PHE A 120 4.18 -10.52 -0.93
CA PHE A 120 5.42 -10.63 -1.69
C PHE A 120 5.98 -12.06 -1.69
N GLN A 121 6.01 -12.72 -0.52
CA GLN A 121 6.54 -14.07 -0.41
C GLN A 121 5.75 -15.09 -1.27
N VAL A 122 4.42 -14.97 -1.31
CA VAL A 122 3.54 -15.83 -2.13
C VAL A 122 3.76 -15.55 -3.62
N TYR A 123 3.88 -14.28 -3.98
CA TYR A 123 4.01 -13.82 -5.37
C TYR A 123 5.45 -13.59 -5.84
N LYS A 124 6.45 -14.13 -5.14
CA LYS A 124 7.88 -13.86 -5.37
C LYS A 124 8.38 -13.98 -6.82
N ASN A 125 7.69 -14.75 -7.67
CA ASN A 125 8.02 -14.97 -9.09
C ASN A 125 7.07 -14.23 -10.07
N ILE A 126 6.22 -13.33 -9.57
CA ILE A 126 5.23 -12.58 -10.35
C ILE A 126 5.60 -11.09 -10.22
N SER A 127 6.39 -10.60 -11.19
CA SER A 127 6.96 -9.23 -11.16
C SER A 127 5.92 -8.16 -10.89
N GLU A 128 4.78 -8.24 -11.57
CA GLU A 128 3.68 -7.29 -11.47
C GLU A 128 3.23 -7.07 -10.01
N VAL A 129 3.04 -8.16 -9.24
CA VAL A 129 2.62 -8.05 -7.83
C VAL A 129 3.77 -7.57 -6.95
N ASN A 130 4.99 -8.04 -7.21
CA ASN A 130 6.19 -7.63 -6.47
C ASN A 130 6.39 -6.12 -6.54
N LEU A 131 6.25 -5.53 -7.73
CA LEU A 131 6.39 -4.09 -7.96
C LEU A 131 5.41 -3.29 -7.09
N TYR A 132 4.13 -3.65 -7.07
CA TYR A 132 3.14 -2.93 -6.25
C TYR A 132 3.40 -3.07 -4.75
N VAL A 133 3.91 -4.21 -4.28
CA VAL A 133 4.34 -4.32 -2.88
C VAL A 133 5.52 -3.38 -2.61
N LEU A 134 6.52 -3.34 -3.50
CA LEU A 134 7.67 -2.45 -3.35
C LEU A 134 7.24 -0.98 -3.33
N ARG A 135 6.32 -0.57 -4.22
CA ARG A 135 5.76 0.79 -4.27
C ARG A 135 5.07 1.18 -2.97
N VAL A 136 4.25 0.29 -2.40
CA VAL A 136 3.61 0.53 -1.10
C VAL A 136 4.67 0.78 -0.01
N PHE A 137 5.73 -0.03 0.06
CA PHE A 137 6.83 0.20 1.02
C PHE A 137 7.59 1.51 0.75
N GLY A 138 7.79 1.88 -0.51
CA GLY A 138 8.40 3.16 -0.88
C GLY A 138 7.60 4.36 -0.40
N GLU A 139 6.29 4.35 -0.59
CA GLU A 139 5.41 5.43 -0.11
C GLU A 139 5.30 5.46 1.43
N ILE A 140 5.37 4.29 2.10
CA ILE A 140 5.48 4.24 3.57
C ILE A 140 6.78 4.89 4.05
N ALA A 141 7.92 4.60 3.43
CA ALA A 141 9.20 5.21 3.80
C ALA A 141 9.18 6.74 3.60
N LYS A 142 8.54 7.23 2.54
CA LYS A 142 8.24 8.65 2.34
C LYS A 142 7.42 9.23 3.50
N MET A 143 6.35 8.57 3.92
CA MET A 143 5.55 9.06 5.05
C MET A 143 6.35 9.13 6.35
N MET A 144 7.21 8.15 6.60
CA MET A 144 8.14 8.16 7.73
C MET A 144 9.16 9.29 7.65
N SER A 145 9.48 9.80 6.46
CA SER A 145 10.32 10.99 6.30
C SER A 145 9.54 12.31 6.43
N LEU A 146 8.20 12.29 6.34
CA LEU A 146 7.33 13.44 6.58
C LEU A 146 6.96 13.62 8.06
N HIS A 147 6.96 12.55 8.84
CA HIS A 147 6.52 12.54 10.25
C HIS A 147 7.51 11.77 11.12
N GLU A 148 7.72 12.20 12.37
CA GLU A 148 8.54 11.46 13.33
C GLU A 148 7.83 10.16 13.74
N ALA A 149 8.13 9.09 13.00
CA ALA A 149 7.50 7.81 13.21
C ALA A 149 7.88 7.23 14.57
N GLN A 150 6.88 6.67 15.27
CA GLN A 150 7.10 5.97 16.53
C GLN A 150 8.05 4.78 16.34
N LEU A 151 8.87 4.49 17.36
CA LEU A 151 9.87 3.42 17.33
C LEU A 151 9.29 2.06 16.89
N ASP A 152 8.07 1.74 17.32
CA ASP A 152 7.42 0.48 16.97
C ASP A 152 6.97 0.44 15.50
N HIS A 153 6.57 1.58 14.92
CA HIS A 153 6.28 1.68 13.48
C HIS A 153 7.57 1.48 12.67
N CYS A 154 8.68 2.10 13.09
CA CYS A 154 9.98 1.92 12.45
C CYS A 154 10.45 0.46 12.50
N LYS A 155 10.38 -0.19 13.68
CA LYS A 155 10.75 -1.61 13.84
C LYS A 155 9.90 -2.52 12.96
N ALA A 156 8.59 -2.30 12.91
CA ALA A 156 7.68 -3.06 12.06
C ALA A 156 8.06 -2.89 10.58
N PHE A 157 8.29 -1.66 10.14
CA PHE A 157 8.72 -1.36 8.79
C PHE A 157 10.02 -2.08 8.43
N TYR A 158 11.09 -1.88 9.23
CA TYR A 158 12.39 -2.47 8.95
C TYR A 158 12.35 -4.00 8.92
N THR A 159 11.58 -4.61 9.82
CA THR A 159 11.41 -6.06 9.87
C THR A 159 10.74 -6.58 8.60
N SER A 160 9.60 -6.00 8.23
CA SER A 160 8.83 -6.44 7.05
C SER A 160 9.55 -6.13 5.74
N TYR A 161 10.13 -4.94 5.59
CA TYR A 161 10.84 -4.55 4.37
C TYR A 161 12.13 -5.34 4.18
N THR A 162 12.87 -5.65 5.26
CA THR A 162 14.03 -6.54 5.17
C THR A 162 13.63 -7.94 4.70
N SER A 163 12.47 -8.44 5.15
CA SER A 163 11.92 -9.72 4.67
C SER A 163 11.60 -9.67 3.17
N VAL A 164 10.99 -8.58 2.70
CA VAL A 164 10.73 -8.34 1.27
C VAL A 164 12.03 -8.32 0.47
N LEU A 165 13.02 -7.53 0.88
CA LEU A 165 14.31 -7.44 0.18
C LEU A 165 15.06 -8.77 0.14
N ARG A 166 15.04 -9.55 1.23
CA ARG A 166 15.62 -10.90 1.24
C ARG A 166 14.92 -11.82 0.25
N ASN A 167 13.59 -11.80 0.20
CA ASN A 167 12.82 -12.59 -0.76
C ASN A 167 13.07 -12.13 -2.20
N TYR A 168 13.17 -10.82 -2.45
CA TYR A 168 13.50 -10.26 -3.76
C TYR A 168 14.89 -10.72 -4.19
N ALA A 169 15.91 -10.53 -3.35
CA ALA A 169 17.28 -10.96 -3.58
C ALA A 169 17.36 -12.47 -3.89
N ASN A 170 16.73 -13.32 -3.08
CA ASN A 170 16.75 -14.77 -3.27
C ASN A 170 16.03 -15.25 -4.53
N SER A 171 15.09 -14.46 -5.06
CA SER A 171 14.30 -14.81 -6.24
C SER A 171 14.89 -14.26 -7.54
N HIS A 172 15.77 -13.25 -7.46
CA HIS A 172 16.29 -12.53 -8.63
C HIS A 172 17.82 -12.59 -8.78
N ILE A 173 18.58 -12.90 -7.71
CA ILE A 173 20.04 -13.07 -7.79
C ILE A 173 20.38 -14.43 -8.39
N GLY A 174 21.16 -14.43 -9.48
CA GLY A 174 21.67 -15.65 -10.11
C GLY A 174 20.71 -16.35 -11.08
N VAL A 175 19.49 -15.85 -11.23
CA VAL A 175 18.55 -16.35 -12.24
C VAL A 175 19.00 -15.87 -13.61
N LYS A 176 19.49 -16.81 -14.43
CA LYS A 176 19.68 -16.60 -15.87
C LYS A 176 18.30 -16.54 -16.54
N THR A 177 17.61 -15.42 -16.40
CA THR A 177 16.43 -15.12 -17.19
C THR A 177 16.87 -15.08 -18.66
N ASN A 178 16.22 -15.84 -19.54
CA ASN A 178 16.33 -15.63 -20.97
C ASN A 178 16.09 -14.13 -21.21
N PHE A 179 17.11 -13.42 -21.70
CA PHE A 179 17.10 -11.97 -21.85
C PHE A 179 16.04 -11.58 -22.88
N SER A 180 14.82 -11.35 -22.42
CA SER A 180 13.83 -10.54 -23.12
C SER A 180 13.93 -9.11 -22.56
N PHE A 181 13.80 -8.14 -23.46
CA PHE A 181 13.86 -6.71 -23.12
C PHE A 181 12.86 -6.31 -22.02
N HIS A 182 11.64 -6.86 -22.05
CA HIS A 182 10.63 -6.64 -21.02
C HIS A 182 11.05 -7.10 -19.60
N ASN A 183 11.81 -8.20 -19.48
CA ASN A 183 12.31 -8.65 -18.18
C ASN A 183 13.39 -7.71 -17.61
N GLU A 184 14.04 -6.89 -18.44
CA GLU A 184 15.05 -5.93 -18.00
C GLU A 184 14.42 -4.63 -17.51
N GLU A 185 13.42 -4.11 -18.24
CA GLU A 185 12.65 -2.93 -17.83
C GLU A 185 11.94 -3.13 -16.48
N GLU A 186 11.26 -4.26 -16.30
CA GLU A 186 10.58 -4.58 -15.03
C GLU A 186 11.56 -4.61 -13.84
N ARG A 187 12.73 -5.24 -14.02
CA ARG A 187 13.76 -5.29 -12.98
C ARG A 187 14.36 -3.91 -12.69
N PHE A 188 14.50 -3.07 -13.71
CA PHE A 188 14.97 -1.70 -13.53
C PHE A 188 13.97 -0.88 -12.71
N GLU A 189 12.68 -1.07 -12.96
CA GLU A 189 11.62 -0.39 -12.20
C GLU A 189 11.63 -0.83 -10.74
N ASP A 190 11.67 -2.14 -10.47
CA ASP A 190 11.79 -2.69 -9.11
C ASP A 190 12.99 -2.11 -8.36
N LEU A 191 14.16 -2.07 -9.00
CA LEU A 191 15.39 -1.53 -8.41
C LEU A 191 15.30 -0.03 -8.14
N THR A 192 14.67 0.73 -9.04
CA THR A 192 14.42 2.15 -8.83
C THR A 192 13.62 2.37 -7.54
N VAL A 193 12.50 1.64 -7.39
CA VAL A 193 11.66 1.75 -6.19
C VAL A 193 12.43 1.34 -4.93
N VAL A 194 13.25 0.29 -4.99
CA VAL A 194 14.09 -0.12 -3.85
C VAL A 194 15.08 0.97 -3.45
N LEU A 195 15.76 1.58 -4.43
CA LEU A 195 16.74 2.64 -4.18
C LEU A 195 16.09 3.91 -3.64
N GLU A 196 14.93 4.30 -4.18
CA GLU A 196 14.14 5.42 -3.65
C GLU A 196 13.70 5.16 -2.21
N THR A 197 13.24 3.94 -1.91
CA THR A 197 12.86 3.54 -0.55
C THR A 197 14.04 3.68 0.40
N LEU A 198 15.21 3.15 0.04
CA LEU A 198 16.42 3.28 0.86
C LEU A 198 16.86 4.74 1.04
N SER A 199 16.75 5.56 0.00
CA SER A 199 17.05 6.98 0.08
C SER A 199 16.13 7.70 1.06
N ASN A 200 14.83 7.40 1.05
CA ASN A 200 13.89 7.95 2.01
C ASN A 200 14.22 7.53 3.45
N LEU A 201 14.65 6.28 3.68
CA LEU A 201 15.04 5.80 5.01
C LEU A 201 16.29 6.50 5.56
N ILE A 202 17.25 6.87 4.70
CA ILE A 202 18.41 7.68 5.13
C ILE A 202 17.94 9.03 5.68
N LEU A 203 16.90 9.64 5.08
CA LEU A 203 16.31 10.88 5.58
C LEU A 203 15.58 10.68 6.93
N VAL A 204 15.06 9.48 7.19
CA VAL A 204 14.43 9.14 8.48
C VAL A 204 15.48 9.04 9.59
N GLU A 205 16.58 8.32 9.34
CA GLU A 205 17.67 8.13 10.32
C GLU A 205 18.49 9.42 10.58
N GLY A 206 18.39 10.41 9.70
CA GLY A 206 19.06 11.70 9.83
C GLY A 206 18.34 12.73 10.71
N LYS A 207 17.16 12.40 11.26
CA LYS A 207 16.38 13.26 12.17
C LYS A 207 16.64 12.92 13.63
#